data_AF-A0A935W0Z0-F1
#
_entry.id   AF-A0A935W0Z0-F1
#
_cell.length_a   1.000
_cell.length_b   1.000
_cell.length_c   1.000
_cell.angle_alpha   90.00
_cell.angle_beta   90.00
_cell.angle_gamma   90.00
#
_symmetry.space_group_name_H-M   'P 1'
#
loop_
_entity.id
_entity.type
_entity.pdbx_description
1 polymer ?
#
loop_
_entity_poly.entity_id
_entity_poly.type
_entity_poly.pdbx_seq_one_letter_code
_entity_poly.pdbx_strand_id
1 'polypeptide(L)'
;MADSAKLMGPAFKQKVSAGKTDAKPEIWSDWAKFEKAIADYEKAASGLAAAARLDPAATGAAVKALGESCGGCHESFRKPKEQSYKNR
;
A
#
# COMPACT_ATOMS: atom_id res chain seq x y z
N MET A 1 0.71 -6.52 9.86
CA MET A 1 0.10 -5.53 8.95
C MET A 1 0.83 -4.21 9.03
N ALA A 2 0.77 -3.48 10.16
CA ALA A 2 1.52 -2.24 10.33
C ALA A 2 3.05 -2.41 10.17
N ASP A 3 3.64 -3.42 10.80
CA ASP A 3 5.10 -3.67 10.68
C ASP A 3 5.54 -4.03 9.26
N SER A 4 4.65 -4.65 8.48
CA SER A 4 4.91 -4.98 7.07
C SER A 4 5.06 -3.71 6.22
N ALA A 5 4.48 -2.58 6.64
CA ALA A 5 4.60 -1.31 5.93
C ALA A 5 6.06 -0.83 5.84
N LYS A 6 6.82 -1.05 6.91
CA LYS A 6 8.23 -0.66 7.02
C LYS A 6 9.13 -1.39 6.03
N LEU A 7 8.68 -2.54 5.51
CA LEU A 7 9.41 -3.32 4.50
C LEU A 7 9.20 -2.77 3.08
N MET A 8 8.14 -1.98 2.84
CA MET A 8 7.81 -1.51 1.50
C MET A 8 8.86 -0.55 0.97
N GLY A 9 9.21 0.52 1.68
CA GLY A 9 10.24 1.48 1.23
C GLY A 9 11.56 0.81 0.82
N PRO A 10 12.19 0.00 1.70
CA PRO A 10 13.40 -0.74 1.36
C PRO A 10 13.28 -1.65 0.15
N ALA A 11 12.14 -2.33 -0.04
CA ALA A 11 11.93 -3.27 -1.15
C ALA A 11 11.93 -2.60 -2.54
N PHE A 12 11.62 -1.30 -2.60
CA PHE A 12 11.61 -0.53 -3.85
C PHE A 12 12.87 0.34 -4.05
N LYS A 13 13.93 0.17 -3.24
CA LYS A 13 15.21 0.87 -3.46
C LYS A 13 15.82 0.56 -4.83
N GLN A 14 15.72 -0.69 -5.28
CA GLN A 14 16.12 -1.04 -6.63
C GLN A 14 14.99 -0.70 -7.59
N LYS A 15 15.31 0.04 -8.66
CA LYS A 15 14.36 0.34 -9.72
C LYS A 15 14.05 -0.89 -10.56
N VAL A 16 12.91 -1.52 -10.29
CA VAL A 16 12.39 -2.68 -11.03
C VAL A 16 11.00 -2.36 -11.58
N SER A 17 10.97 -1.61 -12.69
CA SER A 17 9.74 -1.20 -13.39
C SER A 17 9.40 -2.02 -14.63
N ALA A 18 10.27 -2.97 -15.02
CA ALA A 18 10.12 -3.82 -16.19
C ALA A 18 10.27 -5.32 -15.84
N GLY A 19 9.72 -6.19 -16.68
CA GLY A 19 9.73 -7.65 -16.45
C GLY A 19 8.59 -8.12 -15.55
N LYS A 20 8.87 -9.08 -14.66
CA LYS A 20 7.88 -9.71 -13.75
C LYS A 20 7.50 -8.80 -12.58
N THR A 21 7.00 -7.61 -12.89
CA THR A 21 6.64 -6.58 -11.91
C THR A 21 5.42 -5.77 -12.35
N ASP A 22 4.53 -5.56 -11.39
CA ASP A 22 3.40 -4.64 -11.52
C ASP A 22 3.71 -3.24 -10.96
N ALA A 23 4.94 -2.99 -10.54
CA ALA A 23 5.38 -1.68 -10.11
C ALA A 23 5.35 -0.69 -11.29
N LYS A 24 4.70 0.45 -11.08
CA LYS A 24 4.75 1.58 -12.00
C LYS A 24 6.05 2.38 -11.81
N PRO A 25 6.66 2.93 -12.89
CA PRO A 25 7.86 3.77 -12.77
C PRO A 25 7.66 5.00 -11.85
N GLU A 26 6.43 5.45 -11.68
CA GLU A 26 5.99 6.54 -10.80
C GLU A 26 6.43 6.35 -9.34
N ILE A 27 6.68 5.11 -8.88
CA ILE A 27 7.24 4.86 -7.54
C ILE A 27 8.57 5.60 -7.36
N TRP A 28 9.44 5.56 -8.39
CA TRP A 28 10.78 6.17 -8.32
C TRP A 28 10.78 7.63 -8.75
N SER A 29 9.81 8.05 -9.57
CA SER A 29 9.66 9.46 -9.96
C SER A 29 9.04 10.31 -8.83
N ASP A 30 8.14 9.73 -8.04
CA ASP A 30 7.40 10.41 -6.96
C ASP A 30 7.62 9.70 -5.61
N TRP A 31 8.88 9.50 -5.23
CA TRP A 31 9.26 8.75 -4.03
C TRP A 31 8.57 9.27 -2.76
N ALA A 32 8.49 10.59 -2.58
CA ALA A 32 7.83 11.20 -1.43
C ALA A 32 6.33 10.84 -1.35
N LYS A 33 5.64 10.75 -2.50
CA LYS A 33 4.23 10.34 -2.55
C LYS A 33 4.09 8.84 -2.25
N PHE A 34 5.05 8.03 -2.67
CA PHE A 34 5.11 6.61 -2.33
C PHE A 34 5.33 6.39 -0.83
N GLU A 35 6.29 7.09 -0.22
CA GLU A 35 6.53 7.06 1.22
C GLU A 35 5.31 7.52 2.02
N LYS A 36 4.62 8.57 1.55
CA LYS A 36 3.37 9.01 2.15
C LYS A 36 2.30 7.91 2.10
N ALA A 37 2.13 7.25 0.96
CA ALA A 37 1.17 6.15 0.83
C ALA A 37 1.51 4.96 1.76
N ILE A 38 2.79 4.67 1.96
CA ILE A 38 3.26 3.68 2.95
C ILE A 38 2.87 4.10 4.37
N ALA A 39 3.11 5.36 4.73
CA ALA A 39 2.79 5.89 6.05
C ALA A 39 1.27 5.92 6.31
N ASP A 40 0.46 6.27 5.31
CA ASP A 40 -1.01 6.22 5.39
C ASP A 40 -1.50 4.79 5.65
N TYR A 41 -0.91 3.79 4.96
CA TYR A 41 -1.19 2.37 5.21
C TYR A 41 -0.76 1.92 6.62
N GLU A 42 0.43 2.30 7.08
CA GLU A 42 0.91 1.95 8.44
C GLU A 42 -0.04 2.50 9.51
N LYS A 43 -0.47 3.75 9.36
CA LYS A 43 -1.43 4.41 10.24
C LYS A 43 -2.78 3.69 10.24
N ALA A 44 -3.32 3.38 9.06
CA ALA A 44 -4.60 2.68 8.95
C ALA A 44 -4.54 1.26 9.55
N ALA A 45 -3.44 0.52 9.30
CA ALA A 45 -3.22 -0.81 9.86
C ALA A 45 -3.10 -0.78 11.38
N SER A 46 -2.39 0.21 11.92
CA SER A 46 -2.30 0.43 13.37
C SER A 46 -3.67 0.78 13.98
N GLY A 47 -4.44 1.64 13.30
CA GLY A 47 -5.79 2.01 13.71
C GLY A 47 -6.74 0.83 13.75
N LEU A 48 -6.69 -0.06 12.75
CA LEU A 48 -7.47 -1.29 12.75
C LEU A 48 -7.09 -2.22 13.91
N ALA A 49 -5.80 -2.38 14.17
CA ALA A 49 -5.34 -3.21 15.29
C ALA A 49 -5.77 -2.64 16.66
N ALA A 50 -5.91 -1.32 16.79
CA ALA A 50 -6.43 -0.67 17.98
C ALA A 50 -7.95 -0.84 18.10
N ALA A 51 -8.71 -0.58 17.02
CA ALA A 51 -10.17 -0.73 16.99
C ALA A 51 -10.59 -2.17 17.33
N ALA A 52 -9.92 -3.17 16.73
CA ALA A 52 -10.20 -4.58 17.01
C ALA A 52 -10.01 -4.97 18.49
N ARG A 53 -9.20 -4.22 19.24
CA ARG A 53 -8.93 -4.46 20.67
C ARG A 53 -9.84 -3.65 21.60
N LEU A 54 -10.12 -2.40 21.24
CA LEU A 54 -10.70 -1.41 22.14
C LEU A 54 -12.15 -1.07 21.83
N ASP A 55 -12.54 -1.14 20.55
CA ASP A 55 -13.88 -0.76 20.11
C ASP A 55 -14.35 -1.63 18.93
N PRO A 56 -14.95 -2.81 19.21
CA PRO A 56 -15.41 -3.73 18.17
C PRO A 56 -16.37 -3.08 17.17
N ALA A 57 -17.18 -2.10 17.62
CA ALA A 57 -18.08 -1.34 16.76
C ALA A 57 -17.35 -0.48 15.71
N ALA A 58 -16.23 0.17 16.06
CA ALA A 58 -15.39 0.92 15.12
C ALA A 58 -14.57 0.05 14.16
N THR A 59 -14.49 -1.28 14.40
CA THR A 59 -13.67 -2.17 13.55
C THR A 59 -14.08 -2.09 12.09
N GLY A 60 -15.38 -2.02 11.79
CA GLY A 60 -15.87 -1.91 10.41
C GLY A 60 -15.36 -0.65 9.69
N ALA A 61 -15.38 0.50 10.37
CA ALA A 61 -14.84 1.74 9.83
C ALA A 61 -13.32 1.69 9.65
N ALA A 62 -12.62 1.05 10.59
CA ALA A 62 -11.16 0.89 10.50
C ALA A 62 -10.74 -0.07 9.36
N VAL A 63 -11.52 -1.12 9.09
CA VAL A 63 -11.32 -1.99 7.92
C VAL A 63 -11.49 -1.20 6.62
N LYS A 64 -12.52 -0.34 6.54
CA LYS A 64 -12.72 0.53 5.38
C LYS A 64 -11.52 1.46 5.16
N ALA A 65 -11.06 2.15 6.21
CA ALA A 65 -9.89 3.03 6.13
C ALA A 65 -8.62 2.29 5.68
N LEU A 66 -8.41 1.07 6.16
CA LEU A 66 -7.31 0.21 5.68
C LEU A 66 -7.48 -0.13 4.19
N GLY A 67 -8.68 -0.50 3.75
CA GLY A 67 -8.98 -0.75 2.35
C GLY A 67 -8.70 0.44 1.43
N GLU A 68 -9.07 1.64 1.87
CA GLU A 68 -8.79 2.89 1.15
C GLU A 68 -7.28 3.14 1.01
N SER A 69 -6.49 2.86 2.05
CA SER A 69 -5.02 2.96 1.96
C SER A 69 -4.41 1.96 0.96
N CYS A 70 -4.95 0.74 0.87
CA CYS A 70 -4.56 -0.25 -0.14
C CYS A 70 -4.87 0.25 -1.56
N GLY A 71 -6.04 0.87 -1.75
CA GLY A 71 -6.48 1.46 -3.02
C GLY A 71 -5.58 2.62 -3.44
N GLY A 72 -5.41 3.61 -2.57
CA GLY A 72 -4.65 4.83 -2.87
C GLY A 72 -3.20 4.56 -3.28
N CYS A 73 -2.55 3.56 -2.67
CA CYS A 73 -1.23 3.13 -3.09
C CYS A 73 -1.27 2.38 -4.44
N HIS A 74 -2.14 1.38 -4.59
CA HIS A 74 -2.18 0.57 -5.82
C HIS A 74 -2.65 1.35 -7.06
N GLU A 75 -3.58 2.29 -6.93
CA GLU A 75 -4.04 3.11 -8.06
C GLU A 75 -2.90 3.99 -8.60
N SER A 76 -2.13 4.58 -7.69
CA SER A 76 -1.00 5.45 -8.04
C SER A 76 0.21 4.66 -8.54
N PHE A 77 0.51 3.51 -7.94
CA PHE A 77 1.83 2.89 -8.03
C PHE A 77 1.85 1.44 -8.54
N ARG A 78 0.70 0.79 -8.71
CA ARG A 78 0.59 -0.56 -9.28
C ARG A 78 -0.13 -0.53 -10.62
N LYS A 79 0.33 -1.34 -11.58
CA LYS A 79 -0.36 -1.55 -12.85
C LYS A 79 -1.78 -2.10 -12.57
N PRO A 80 -2.79 -1.66 -13.33
CA PRO A 80 -4.13 -2.25 -13.25
C PRO A 80 -4.05 -3.72 -13.64
N LYS A 81 -5.05 -4.51 -13.23
CA LYS A 81 -5.06 -5.97 -13.48
C LYS A 81 -4.90 -6.27 -14.96
N GLU A 82 -5.62 -5.59 -15.84
CA GLU A 82 -5.52 -5.79 -17.29
C GLU A 82 -4.10 -5.62 -17.84
N GLN A 83 -3.24 -4.84 -17.17
CA GLN A 83 -1.87 -4.59 -17.59
C GLN A 83 -0.83 -5.35 -16.77
N SER A 84 -1.26 -6.24 -15.87
CA SER A 84 -0.38 -6.99 -15.00
C SER A 84 0.55 -7.91 -15.79
N TYR A 85 1.79 -8.09 -15.31
CA TYR A 85 2.72 -9.06 -15.92
C TYR A 85 2.20 -10.50 -15.89
N LYS A 86 1.20 -10.80 -15.05
CA LYS A 86 0.58 -12.13 -14.92
C LYS A 86 -0.45 -12.43 -16.01
N ASN A 87 -0.91 -11.40 -16.72
CA ASN A 87 -1.93 -11.51 -17.78
C ASN A 87 -1.30 -11.42 -19.18
N ARG A 88 0.03 -11.52 -19.26
CA ARG A 88 0.82 -11.64 -20.49
C ARG A 88 1.54 -12.97 -20.46
#